data_AF-A0A9X9Q8Z7-F1
#
_entry.id   AF-A0A9X9Q8Z7-F1
#
_cell.length_a   1.000
_cell.length_b   1.000
_cell.length_c   1.000
_cell.angle_alpha   90.00
_cell.angle_beta   90.00
_cell.angle_gamma   90.00
#
_symmetry.space_group_name_H-M   'P 1'
#
loop_
_entity.id
_entity.type
_entity.pdbx_description
1 polymer ?
#
loop_
_entity_poly.entity_id
_entity_poly.type
_entity_poly.pdbx_seq_one_letter_code
_entity_poly.pdbx_strand_id
1 'polypeptide(L)'
;MEKEKLDSKIIVEYCNHAMDPSAENSMYVNKVWVQCESESCLKWRLLSSEDAARVDHNKPWYCFMNADSRYNNCSVSEEDFPEESQLHESGFKIVYSQLPLGSLVLVKLQNWPSWPGILCPDPFKGKYVIYDLDGNVEQYHIEFLGDPHSRSWINASFVGHYSITLKVGTVTS
;
A
#
# COMPACT_ATOMS: atom_id res chain seq x y z
N MET A 1 68.73 0.17 -1.96
CA MET A 1 68.00 1.44 -2.02
C MET A 1 67.48 1.57 -3.43
N GLU A 2 66.33 0.95 -3.68
CA GLU A 2 65.61 0.99 -4.95
C GLU A 2 64.16 1.36 -4.62
N LYS A 3 63.61 2.29 -5.40
CA LYS A 3 62.22 2.71 -5.33
C LYS A 3 61.37 1.63 -5.98
N GLU A 4 60.37 1.12 -5.28
CA GLU A 4 59.31 0.33 -5.90
C GLU A 4 57.94 0.98 -5.77
N LYS A 5 57.16 0.69 -6.81
CA LYS A 5 56.06 1.44 -7.38
C LYS A 5 54.76 0.95 -6.76
N LEU A 6 53.85 1.89 -6.55
CA LEU A 6 52.48 1.68 -6.11
C LEU A 6 51.69 0.93 -7.19
N ASP A 7 51.05 -0.19 -6.84
CA ASP A 7 49.91 -0.75 -7.58
C ASP A 7 48.89 -1.31 -6.56
N SER A 8 48.00 -0.43 -6.12
CA SER A 8 46.87 -0.75 -5.23
C SER A 8 45.74 -1.37 -6.04
N LYS A 9 45.61 -2.70 -6.00
CA LYS A 9 44.46 -3.43 -6.54
C LYS A 9 43.43 -3.62 -5.42
N ILE A 10 42.36 -2.84 -5.45
CA ILE A 10 41.20 -2.97 -4.54
C ILE A 10 40.51 -4.29 -4.86
N ILE A 11 40.56 -5.25 -3.93
CA ILE A 11 39.72 -6.45 -3.96
C ILE A 11 38.42 -6.08 -3.26
N VAL A 12 37.36 -5.83 -4.05
CA VAL A 12 35.99 -5.78 -3.55
C VAL A 12 35.59 -7.23 -3.28
N GLU A 13 35.60 -7.64 -2.01
CA GLU A 13 34.99 -8.90 -1.60
C GLU A 13 33.47 -8.78 -1.74
N TYR A 14 32.97 -9.23 -2.89
CA TYR A 14 31.57 -9.56 -3.11
C TYR A 14 31.23 -10.74 -2.21
N CYS A 15 30.62 -10.49 -1.05
CA CYS A 15 30.02 -11.55 -0.25
C CYS A 15 28.73 -12.02 -0.93
N ASN A 16 28.89 -12.94 -1.90
CA ASN A 16 27.79 -13.79 -2.39
C ASN A 16 27.39 -14.74 -1.26
N HIS A 17 26.49 -14.31 -0.38
CA HIS A 17 25.66 -15.23 0.37
C HIS A 17 24.40 -15.47 -0.47
N ALA A 18 24.30 -16.66 -1.05
CA ALA A 18 23.03 -17.16 -1.58
C ALA A 18 22.03 -17.18 -0.42
N MET A 19 21.10 -16.22 -0.41
CA MET A 19 20.00 -16.17 0.54
C MET A 19 19.04 -17.33 0.23
N ASP A 20 18.62 -18.02 1.28
CA ASP A 20 17.64 -19.09 1.23
C ASP A 20 16.27 -18.51 0.77
N PRO A 21 15.63 -19.03 -0.29
CA PRO A 21 14.32 -18.55 -0.73
C PRO A 21 13.24 -18.66 0.34
N SER A 22 13.42 -19.52 1.35
CA SER A 22 12.50 -19.63 2.49
C SER A 22 12.63 -18.47 3.49
N ALA A 23 13.77 -17.78 3.53
CA ALA A 23 14.00 -16.64 4.42
C ALA A 23 13.32 -15.35 3.90
N GLU A 24 13.26 -15.16 2.58
CA GLU A 24 12.53 -14.04 1.95
C GLU A 24 11.01 -14.16 2.18
N ASN A 25 10.50 -15.39 2.21
CA ASN A 25 9.09 -15.70 2.45
C ASN A 25 8.60 -15.25 3.84
N SER A 26 9.51 -15.06 4.81
CA SER A 26 9.19 -14.61 6.17
C SER A 26 9.14 -13.08 6.33
N MET A 27 9.64 -12.30 5.35
CA MET A 27 9.88 -10.87 5.55
C MET A 27 8.58 -10.05 5.69
N TYR A 28 7.54 -10.43 4.96
CA TYR A 28 6.27 -9.69 4.90
C TYR A 28 5.14 -10.33 5.70
N VAL A 29 5.36 -11.52 6.23
CA VAL A 29 4.37 -12.22 7.07
C VAL A 29 4.24 -11.49 8.40
N ASN A 30 3.01 -11.22 8.83
CA ASN A 30 2.72 -10.56 10.11
C ASN A 30 3.39 -9.17 10.24
N LYS A 31 3.34 -8.38 9.16
CA LYS A 31 3.77 -6.99 9.14
C LYS A 31 2.62 -6.07 8.77
N VAL A 32 2.68 -4.82 9.22
CA VAL A 32 1.67 -3.81 8.96
C VAL A 32 2.35 -2.53 8.50
N TRP A 33 1.86 -1.96 7.41
CA TRP A 33 2.29 -0.65 6.95
C TRP A 33 1.47 0.44 7.65
N VAL A 34 2.14 1.46 8.19
CA VAL A 34 1.52 2.64 8.79
C VAL A 34 2.03 3.90 8.10
N GLN A 35 1.15 4.86 7.85
CA GLN A 35 1.53 6.13 7.24
C GLN A 35 1.84 7.19 8.30
N CYS A 36 2.92 7.94 8.08
CA CYS A 36 3.23 9.12 8.88
C CYS A 36 2.23 10.25 8.58
N GLU A 37 1.56 10.76 9.61
CA GLU A 37 0.57 11.84 9.49
C GLU A 37 1.17 13.26 9.49
N SER A 38 2.51 13.38 9.45
CA SER A 38 3.13 14.68 9.19
C SER A 38 2.83 15.10 7.75
N GLU A 39 2.18 16.26 7.57
CA GLU A 39 1.78 16.81 6.27
C GLU A 39 2.98 16.95 5.30
N SER A 40 4.20 17.11 5.82
CA SER A 40 5.44 17.20 5.02
C SER A 40 6.14 15.86 4.77
N CYS A 41 5.68 14.76 5.37
CA CYS A 41 6.32 13.46 5.26
C CYS A 41 5.48 12.47 4.45
N LEU A 42 4.29 12.11 4.94
CA LEU A 42 3.36 11.14 4.34
C LEU A 42 3.96 9.77 3.97
N LYS A 43 5.18 9.45 4.45
CA LYS A 43 5.86 8.18 4.18
C LYS A 43 5.23 7.02 4.94
N TRP A 44 5.26 5.84 4.33
CA TRP A 44 4.90 4.56 4.93
C TRP A 44 6.07 3.92 5.66
N ARG A 45 5.76 3.22 6.75
CA ARG A 45 6.73 2.51 7.61
C ARG A 45 6.22 1.12 7.91
N LEU A 46 7.11 0.13 7.84
CA LEU A 46 6.77 -1.25 8.14
C LEU A 46 6.91 -1.52 9.64
N LEU A 47 5.83 -1.96 10.27
CA LEU A 47 5.79 -2.37 11.66
C LEU A 47 5.70 -3.89 11.79
N SER A 48 6.25 -4.42 12.89
CA SER A 48 5.91 -5.76 13.37
C SER A 48 4.44 -5.83 13.80
N SER A 49 3.85 -7.02 13.83
CA SER A 49 2.50 -7.20 14.40
C SER A 49 2.42 -6.70 15.85
N GLU A 50 3.47 -6.89 16.65
CA GLU A 50 3.52 -6.44 18.04
C GLU A 50 3.50 -4.91 18.15
N ASP A 51 4.27 -4.22 17.31
CA ASP A 51 4.32 -2.75 17.30
C ASP A 51 3.04 -2.15 16.73
N ALA A 52 2.48 -2.76 15.68
CA ALA A 52 1.22 -2.36 15.08
C ALA A 52 0.07 -2.44 16.08
N ALA A 53 0.02 -3.51 16.89
CA ALA A 53 -0.99 -3.68 17.94
C ALA A 53 -0.93 -2.59 19.03
N ARG A 54 0.18 -1.85 19.14
CA ARG A 54 0.37 -0.75 20.10
C ARG A 54 0.00 0.62 19.51
N VAL A 55 -0.29 0.70 18.23
CA VAL A 55 -0.70 1.95 17.58
C VAL A 55 -2.12 2.31 18.04
N ASP A 56 -2.27 3.52 18.57
CA ASP A 56 -3.58 4.08 18.91
C ASP A 56 -4.24 4.67 17.65
N HIS A 57 -5.20 3.95 17.08
CA HIS A 57 -5.90 4.35 15.85
C HIS A 57 -6.71 5.67 15.98
N ASN A 58 -6.88 6.21 17.18
CA ASN A 58 -7.55 7.50 17.39
C ASN A 58 -6.58 8.69 17.47
N LYS A 59 -5.27 8.44 17.33
CA LYS A 59 -4.23 9.47 17.41
C LYS A 59 -3.32 9.43 16.20
N PRO A 60 -2.74 10.59 15.83
CA PRO A 60 -1.83 10.63 14.70
C PRO A 60 -0.59 9.79 14.97
N TRP A 61 -0.14 9.06 13.95
CA TRP A 61 1.10 8.31 13.99
C TRP A 61 2.21 9.02 13.21
N TYR A 62 3.43 9.05 13.76
CA TYR A 62 4.58 9.73 13.15
C TYR A 62 5.80 8.82 13.10
N CYS A 63 6.72 9.06 12.16
CA CYS A 63 7.93 8.25 12.00
C CYS A 63 8.72 8.08 13.31
N PHE A 64 8.83 9.11 14.17
CA PHE A 64 9.56 9.02 15.44
C PHE A 64 8.96 8.04 16.44
N MET A 65 7.73 7.58 16.22
CA MET A 65 7.06 6.56 17.00
C MET A 65 7.39 5.13 16.52
N ASN A 66 8.09 4.98 15.38
CA ASN A 66 8.55 3.68 14.90
C ASN A 66 9.61 3.11 15.85
N ALA A 67 9.42 1.87 16.29
CA ALA A 67 10.38 1.15 17.12
C ALA A 67 11.67 0.79 16.33
N ASP A 68 11.58 0.65 15.01
CA ASP A 68 12.75 0.44 14.16
C ASP A 68 13.54 1.74 13.99
N SER A 69 14.70 1.81 14.67
CA SER A 69 15.60 2.97 14.63
C SER A 69 16.14 3.30 13.24
N ARG A 70 16.07 2.37 12.27
CA ARG A 70 16.49 2.62 10.89
C ARG A 70 15.51 3.51 10.15
N TYR A 71 14.22 3.47 10.52
CA TYR A 71 13.13 4.16 9.82
C TYR A 71 12.29 5.06 10.74
N ASN A 72 12.82 5.43 11.90
CA ASN A 72 12.12 6.28 12.87
C ASN A 72 12.24 7.79 12.62
N ASN A 73 12.73 8.21 11.44
CA ASN A 73 12.86 9.63 11.12
C ASN A 73 12.23 9.93 9.76
N CYS A 74 11.60 11.10 9.63
CA CYS A 74 11.02 11.57 8.38
C CYS A 74 12.08 11.86 7.30
N SER A 75 13.34 12.10 7.68
CA SER A 75 14.45 12.31 6.74
C SER A 75 14.91 11.03 6.05
N VAL A 76 14.60 9.87 6.62
CA VAL A 76 14.93 8.56 6.02
C VAL A 76 13.97 8.27 4.88
N SER A 77 14.48 7.73 3.78
CA SER A 77 13.68 7.26 2.64
C SER A 77 12.61 6.25 3.07
N GLU A 78 11.51 6.19 2.32
CA GLU A 78 10.48 5.15 2.49
C GLU A 78 11.07 3.77 2.16
N GLU A 79 10.54 2.74 2.80
CA GLU A 79 10.87 1.34 2.47
C GLU A 79 10.13 0.94 1.19
N ASP A 80 10.78 0.18 0.31
CA ASP A 80 10.14 -0.27 -0.92
C ASP A 80 9.02 -1.28 -0.61
N PHE A 81 7.83 -1.04 -1.18
CA PHE A 81 6.75 -2.02 -1.18
C PHE A 81 7.02 -3.05 -2.29
N PRO A 82 6.93 -4.37 -2.00
CA PRO A 82 7.19 -5.39 -3.01
C PRO A 82 6.20 -5.26 -4.17
N GLU A 83 6.70 -5.44 -5.40
CA GLU A 83 5.82 -5.48 -6.57
C GLU A 83 4.86 -6.67 -6.47
N GLU A 84 3.65 -6.52 -7.01
CA GLU A 84 2.63 -7.58 -7.04
C GLU A 84 3.14 -8.87 -7.70
N SER A 85 3.98 -8.73 -8.74
CA SER A 85 4.67 -9.84 -9.40
C SER A 85 5.53 -10.66 -8.43
N GLN A 86 6.31 -10.00 -7.57
CA GLN A 86 7.18 -10.66 -6.58
C GLN A 86 6.37 -11.42 -5.53
N LEU A 87 5.23 -10.85 -5.11
CA LEU A 87 4.31 -11.53 -4.21
C LEU A 87 3.71 -12.78 -4.87
N HIS A 88 3.29 -12.67 -6.14
CA HIS A 88 2.70 -13.79 -6.89
C HIS A 88 3.71 -14.92 -7.15
N GLU A 89 4.96 -14.59 -7.50
CA GLU A 89 6.04 -15.57 -7.65
C GLU A 89 6.32 -16.32 -6.35
N SER A 90 6.13 -15.65 -5.21
CA SER A 90 6.25 -16.22 -3.86
C SER A 90 4.99 -16.98 -3.40
N GLY A 91 3.94 -17.06 -4.24
CA GLY A 91 2.68 -17.75 -3.93
C GLY A 91 1.71 -16.95 -3.06
N PHE A 92 1.96 -15.65 -2.85
CA PHE A 92 1.03 -14.75 -2.18
C PHE A 92 0.14 -14.01 -3.18
N LYS A 93 -1.01 -13.52 -2.71
CA LYS A 93 -1.89 -12.63 -3.46
C LYS A 93 -2.28 -11.43 -2.59
N ILE A 94 -2.48 -10.28 -3.22
CA ILE A 94 -2.98 -9.09 -2.53
C ILE A 94 -4.49 -9.24 -2.31
N VAL A 95 -4.93 -9.13 -1.06
CA VAL A 95 -6.35 -9.18 -0.68
C VAL A 95 -6.82 -7.80 -0.24
N TYR A 96 -7.83 -7.28 -0.93
CA TYR A 96 -8.42 -5.98 -0.61
C TYR A 96 -9.60 -6.14 0.35
N SER A 97 -9.74 -5.20 1.29
CA SER A 97 -10.90 -5.14 2.17
C SER A 97 -12.18 -4.86 1.39
N GLN A 98 -13.29 -5.45 1.82
CA GLN A 98 -14.59 -5.17 1.23
C GLN A 98 -15.07 -3.77 1.60
N LEU A 99 -15.34 -2.95 0.58
CA LEU A 99 -15.94 -1.64 0.74
C LEU A 99 -17.48 -1.76 0.88
N PRO A 100 -18.11 -0.95 1.76
CA PRO A 100 -19.55 -0.97 1.92
C PRO A 100 -20.27 -0.45 0.67
N LEU A 101 -21.48 -0.95 0.42
CA LEU A 101 -22.34 -0.44 -0.64
C LEU A 101 -22.56 1.08 -0.47
N GLY A 102 -22.52 1.83 -1.56
CA GLY A 102 -22.63 3.29 -1.53
C GLY A 102 -21.31 4.04 -1.24
N SER A 103 -20.19 3.33 -1.04
CA SER A 103 -18.88 3.97 -0.91
C SER A 103 -18.53 4.78 -2.16
N LEU A 104 -18.00 5.99 -1.93
CA LEU A 104 -17.32 6.74 -2.98
C LEU A 104 -15.93 6.15 -3.21
N VAL A 105 -15.57 6.00 -4.47
CA VAL A 105 -14.30 5.39 -4.89
C VAL A 105 -13.67 6.19 -6.01
N LEU A 106 -12.35 6.09 -6.11
CA LEU A 106 -11.58 6.53 -7.26
C LEU A 106 -11.09 5.29 -8.01
N VAL A 107 -11.49 5.17 -9.27
CA VAL A 107 -11.03 4.08 -10.14
C VAL A 107 -9.84 4.55 -10.94
N LYS A 108 -8.73 3.81 -10.90
CA LYS A 108 -7.50 4.13 -11.62
C LYS A 108 -7.18 3.05 -12.65
N LEU A 109 -7.55 3.29 -13.91
CA LEU A 109 -7.16 2.44 -15.02
C LEU A 109 -5.84 2.91 -15.64
N GLN A 110 -5.12 1.99 -16.28
CA GLN A 110 -3.87 2.31 -16.96
C GLN A 110 -4.11 3.40 -18.02
N ASN A 111 -3.24 4.42 -18.04
CA ASN A 111 -3.30 5.57 -18.96
C ASN A 111 -4.54 6.48 -18.85
N TRP A 112 -5.39 6.30 -17.82
CA TRP A 112 -6.52 7.18 -17.54
C TRP A 112 -6.33 7.95 -16.22
N PRO A 113 -6.86 9.17 -16.08
CA PRO A 113 -6.95 9.82 -14.77
C PRO A 113 -7.77 8.96 -13.81
N SER A 114 -7.51 9.12 -12.51
CA SER A 114 -8.38 8.53 -11.50
C SER A 114 -9.78 9.14 -11.63
N TRP A 115 -10.82 8.31 -11.75
CA TRP A 115 -12.18 8.79 -11.98
C TRP A 115 -13.11 8.44 -10.82
N PRO A 116 -13.94 9.39 -10.34
CA PRO A 116 -14.84 9.14 -9.23
C PRO A 116 -16.01 8.26 -9.63
N GLY A 117 -16.39 7.36 -8.73
CA GLY A 117 -17.56 6.50 -8.84
C GLY A 117 -18.17 6.17 -7.48
N ILE A 118 -19.33 5.52 -7.52
CA ILE A 118 -20.05 5.02 -6.35
C ILE A 118 -20.32 3.53 -6.52
N LEU A 119 -20.12 2.75 -5.45
CA LEU A 119 -20.47 1.33 -5.44
C LEU A 119 -22.00 1.18 -5.44
N CYS A 120 -22.55 0.51 -6.45
CA CYS A 120 -23.99 0.33 -6.60
C CYS A 120 -24.36 -1.08 -7.08
N PRO A 121 -25.59 -1.57 -6.84
CA PRO A 121 -26.00 -2.87 -7.33
C PRO A 121 -26.08 -2.88 -8.87
N ASP A 122 -25.57 -3.96 -9.47
CA ASP A 122 -25.75 -4.23 -10.90
C ASP A 122 -27.25 -4.29 -11.24
N PRO A 123 -27.73 -3.56 -12.27
CA PRO A 123 -29.16 -3.51 -12.59
C PRO A 123 -29.80 -4.86 -12.93
N PHE A 124 -29.00 -5.86 -13.34
CA PHE A 124 -29.48 -7.18 -13.75
C PHE A 124 -29.33 -8.22 -12.63
N LYS A 125 -28.19 -8.21 -11.93
CA LYS A 125 -27.86 -9.20 -10.88
C LYS A 125 -28.28 -8.76 -9.49
N GLY A 126 -28.47 -7.46 -9.25
CA GLY A 126 -28.74 -6.89 -7.93
C GLY A 126 -27.58 -7.02 -6.94
N LYS A 127 -26.37 -7.35 -7.43
CA LYS A 127 -25.15 -7.51 -6.64
C LYS A 127 -24.16 -6.41 -6.99
N TYR A 128 -23.37 -5.98 -6.01
CA TYR A 128 -22.34 -4.96 -6.21
C TYR A 128 -20.90 -5.47 -6.04
N VAL A 129 -20.75 -6.74 -5.61
CA VAL A 129 -19.46 -7.41 -5.40
C VAL A 129 -19.49 -8.80 -6.02
N ILE A 130 -18.38 -9.20 -6.64
CA ILE A 130 -18.07 -10.57 -7.03
C ILE A 130 -16.86 -11.02 -6.20
N TYR A 131 -16.91 -12.26 -5.71
CA TYR A 131 -15.86 -12.86 -4.90
C TYR A 131 -15.11 -13.95 -5.67
N ASP A 132 -13.82 -14.11 -5.38
CA ASP A 132 -13.02 -15.23 -5.85
C ASP A 132 -13.39 -16.55 -5.14
N LEU A 133 -12.75 -17.65 -5.53
CA LEU A 133 -12.98 -18.98 -4.94
C LEU A 133 -12.62 -19.06 -3.45
N ASP A 134 -11.76 -18.16 -2.98
CA ASP A 134 -11.30 -18.09 -1.60
C ASP A 134 -12.15 -17.11 -0.77
N GLY A 135 -13.21 -16.52 -1.36
CA GLY A 135 -14.13 -15.59 -0.71
C GLY A 135 -13.61 -14.15 -0.60
N ASN A 136 -12.55 -13.79 -1.32
CA ASN A 136 -12.00 -12.43 -1.33
C ASN A 136 -12.66 -11.60 -2.43
N VAL A 137 -12.68 -10.28 -2.26
CA VAL A 137 -13.31 -9.39 -3.25
C VAL A 137 -12.49 -9.35 -4.53
N GLU A 138 -13.10 -9.73 -5.64
CA GLU A 138 -12.48 -9.74 -6.96
C GLU A 138 -12.91 -8.51 -7.77
N GLN A 139 -14.21 -8.17 -7.77
CA GLN A 139 -14.74 -7.06 -8.55
C GLN A 139 -15.84 -6.29 -7.82
N TYR A 140 -15.92 -5.01 -8.11
CA TYR A 140 -17.01 -4.13 -7.71
C TYR A 140 -17.82 -3.67 -8.92
N HIS A 141 -19.14 -3.54 -8.76
CA HIS A 141 -19.97 -2.82 -9.71
C HIS A 141 -20.02 -1.34 -9.30
N ILE A 142 -19.64 -0.49 -10.24
CA ILE A 142 -19.43 0.95 -10.01
C ILE A 142 -20.25 1.74 -11.01
N GLU A 143 -20.94 2.76 -10.52
CA GLU A 143 -21.48 3.85 -11.33
C GLU A 143 -20.51 5.03 -11.28
N PHE A 144 -20.01 5.43 -12.45
CA PHE A 144 -19.09 6.55 -12.58
C PHE A 144 -19.86 7.87 -12.54
N LEU A 145 -19.32 8.82 -11.78
CA LEU A 145 -19.85 10.17 -11.72
C LEU A 145 -19.43 10.93 -12.99
N GLY A 146 -20.37 11.59 -13.64
CA GLY A 146 -20.14 12.32 -14.88
C GLY A 146 -21.38 12.36 -15.76
N ASP A 147 -21.31 13.10 -16.86
CA ASP A 147 -22.34 13.15 -17.89
C ASP A 147 -21.73 12.73 -19.24
N PRO A 148 -22.18 11.61 -19.85
CA PRO A 148 -23.21 10.70 -19.36
C PRO A 148 -22.71 9.82 -18.20
N HIS A 149 -23.64 9.40 -17.34
CA HIS A 149 -23.38 8.37 -16.34
C HIS A 149 -23.06 7.04 -17.04
N SER A 150 -22.02 6.36 -16.58
CA SER A 150 -21.66 5.01 -17.06
C SER A 150 -21.50 4.04 -15.89
N ARG A 151 -21.59 2.74 -16.15
CA ARG A 151 -21.49 1.68 -15.14
C ARG A 151 -20.61 0.55 -15.66
N SER A 152 -19.81 -0.04 -14.79
CA SER A 152 -19.03 -1.24 -15.13
C SER A 152 -18.68 -2.04 -13.89
N TRP A 153 -18.44 -3.33 -14.09
CA TRP A 153 -17.66 -4.14 -13.17
C TRP A 153 -16.18 -3.78 -13.32
N ILE A 154 -15.50 -3.55 -12.20
CA ILE A 154 -14.09 -3.14 -12.13
C ILE A 154 -13.39 -4.06 -11.12
N ASN A 155 -12.19 -4.55 -11.47
CA ASN A 155 -11.38 -5.35 -10.55
C ASN A 155 -10.99 -4.53 -9.32
N ALA A 156 -11.04 -5.16 -8.14
CA ALA A 156 -10.73 -4.52 -6.86
C ALA A 156 -9.36 -3.82 -6.85
N SER A 157 -8.37 -4.34 -7.59
CA SER A 157 -7.03 -3.74 -7.69
C SER A 157 -7.01 -2.33 -8.29
N PHE A 158 -8.05 -1.95 -9.05
CA PHE A 158 -8.18 -0.62 -9.64
C PHE A 158 -9.06 0.33 -8.83
N VAL A 159 -9.58 -0.09 -7.67
CA VAL A 159 -10.59 0.65 -6.89
C VAL A 159 -9.99 1.14 -5.57
N GLY A 160 -9.73 2.45 -5.48
CA GLY A 160 -9.31 3.10 -4.24
C GLY A 160 -10.50 3.71 -3.49
N HIS A 161 -10.55 3.56 -2.16
CA HIS A 161 -11.55 4.25 -1.34
C HIS A 161 -11.33 5.77 -1.38
N TYR A 162 -12.41 6.54 -1.58
CA TYR A 162 -12.35 7.98 -1.55
C TYR A 162 -12.62 8.51 -0.14
N SER A 163 -11.56 8.83 0.59
CA SER A 163 -11.64 9.43 1.92
C SER A 163 -11.48 10.95 1.84
N ILE A 164 -12.57 11.72 1.99
CA ILE A 164 -12.42 13.15 2.34
C ILE A 164 -12.33 13.23 3.86
N THR A 165 -11.16 13.63 4.37
CA THR A 165 -11.07 14.16 5.74
C THR A 165 -11.61 15.59 5.72
N LEU A 166 -12.92 15.75 5.95
CA LEU A 166 -13.51 17.09 6.14
C LEU A 166 -12.98 17.62 7.48
N LYS A 167 -11.98 18.50 7.45
CA LYS A 167 -11.63 19.30 8.64
C LYS A 167 -12.85 20.16 8.95
N VAL A 168 -13.55 19.90 10.05
CA VAL A 168 -14.67 20.73 10.53
C VAL A 168 -14.10 22.13 10.79
N GLY A 169 -14.48 23.09 9.95
CA GLY A 169 -14.15 24.49 10.17
C GLY A 169 -14.88 24.98 11.42
N THR A 170 -14.15 25.35 12.46
CA THR A 170 -14.71 26.11 13.58
C THR A 170 -15.13 27.49 13.08
N VAL A 171 -16.44 27.71 12.94
CA VAL A 171 -17.00 29.04 12.74
C VAL A 171 -16.88 29.77 14.07
N THR A 172 -15.93 30.69 14.19
CA THR A 172 -15.91 31.67 15.28
C THR A 172 -16.99 32.70 15.00
N SER A 173 -18.02 32.72 15.85
CA SER A 173 -19.08 33.73 15.89
C SER A 173 -18.55 35.12 16.19
#